data_AF-A0A8J2KW64-F1
#
_entry.id   AF-A0A8J2KW64-F1
#
_cell.length_a   1.000
_cell.length_b   1.000
_cell.length_c   1.000
_cell.angle_alpha   90.00
_cell.angle_beta   90.00
_cell.angle_gamma   90.00
#
_symmetry.space_group_name_H-M   'P 1'
#
loop_
_entity.id
_entity.type
_entity.pdbx_description
1 polymer ?
#
loop_
_entity_poly.entity_id
_entity_poly.type
_entity_poly.pdbx_seq_one_letter_code
_entity_poly.pdbx_strand_id
1 'polypeptide(L)'
;IGVQQIDRIVEVVEETLQGNTVRILGQKKSGKTKLGGASLTLPKIRRNPLIEIIAISTGCLNQCTYCKTKFARGNLGSYPPEEIVARAQQAFAEGVKEIWMTSEDTGAWGIDLGLSIPVLLRELVKVIPEDAMLRIGMTNPPYILEHLDVCH
;
A
#
# COMPACT_ATOMS: atom_id res chain seq x y z
N ILE A 1 -19.89 -1.90 -4.52
CA ILE A 1 -18.70 -2.24 -3.69
C ILE A 1 -17.72 -1.09 -3.82
N GLY A 2 -17.32 -0.46 -2.70
CA GLY A 2 -16.27 0.55 -2.75
C GLY A 2 -14.91 -0.09 -3.10
N VAL A 3 -14.05 0.65 -3.80
CA VAL A 3 -12.69 0.20 -4.20
C VAL A 3 -11.82 -0.26 -3.01
N GLN A 4 -12.19 0.13 -1.79
CA GLN A 4 -11.49 -0.22 -0.55
C GLN A 4 -11.99 -1.50 0.13
N GLN A 5 -13.03 -2.16 -0.40
CA GLN A 5 -13.66 -3.35 0.19
C GLN A 5 -13.81 -4.51 -0.81
N ILE A 6 -12.77 -4.73 -1.63
CA ILE A 6 -12.70 -5.83 -2.61
C ILE A 6 -12.82 -7.20 -1.90
N ASP A 7 -12.40 -7.29 -0.65
CA ASP A 7 -12.48 -8.50 0.17
C ASP A 7 -13.92 -8.95 0.50
N ARG A 8 -14.91 -8.06 0.36
CA ARG A 8 -16.33 -8.38 0.61
C ARG A 8 -17.12 -8.72 -0.66
N ILE A 9 -16.45 -8.93 -1.80
CA ILE A 9 -17.12 -9.30 -3.05
C ILE A 9 -17.88 -10.62 -2.92
N VAL A 10 -17.31 -11.62 -2.26
CA VAL A 10 -17.95 -12.95 -2.10
C VAL A 10 -19.24 -12.84 -1.29
N GLU A 11 -19.19 -12.14 -0.16
CA GLU A 11 -20.33 -11.91 0.72
C GLU A 11 -21.46 -11.12 0.01
N VAL A 12 -21.09 -10.13 -0.81
CA VAL A 12 -22.06 -9.38 -1.63
C VAL A 12 -22.67 -10.25 -2.72
N VAL A 13 -21.89 -11.12 -3.38
CA VAL A 13 -22.42 -12.05 -4.39
C VAL A 13 -23.41 -13.03 -3.76
N GLU A 14 -23.09 -13.59 -2.59
CA GLU A 14 -23.97 -14.52 -1.86
C GLU A 14 -25.27 -13.84 -1.42
N GLU A 15 -25.20 -12.65 -0.82
CA GLU A 15 -26.38 -11.88 -0.40
C GLU A 15 -27.24 -11.40 -1.58
N THR A 16 -26.61 -11.04 -2.71
CA THR A 16 -27.33 -10.64 -3.93
C THR A 16 -28.06 -11.84 -4.56
N LEU A 17 -27.44 -13.03 -4.52
CA LEU A 17 -28.09 -14.28 -4.96
C LEU A 17 -29.29 -14.65 -4.08
N GLN A 18 -29.32 -14.21 -2.82
CA GLN A 18 -30.46 -14.38 -1.90
C GLN A 18 -31.52 -13.28 -2.03
N GLY A 19 -31.35 -12.31 -2.96
CA GLY A 19 -32.33 -11.26 -3.24
C GLY A 19 -32.14 -9.96 -2.44
N ASN A 20 -31.07 -9.85 -1.64
CA ASN A 20 -30.78 -8.66 -0.85
C ASN A 20 -29.94 -7.64 -1.65
N THR A 21 -30.27 -6.35 -1.54
CA THR A 21 -29.46 -5.27 -2.10
C THR A 21 -28.43 -4.80 -1.08
N VAL A 22 -27.19 -5.29 -1.17
CA VAL A 22 -26.12 -4.92 -0.23
C VAL A 22 -25.29 -3.76 -0.76
N ARG A 23 -25.40 -2.60 -0.10
CA ARG A 23 -24.51 -1.44 -0.32
C ARG A 23 -23.48 -1.35 0.79
N ILE A 24 -22.32 -1.97 0.57
CA ILE A 24 -21.17 -1.83 1.46
C ILE A 24 -20.33 -0.64 1.00
N LEU A 25 -20.44 0.46 1.74
CA LEU A 25 -19.70 1.71 1.57
C LEU A 25 -19.02 2.04 2.91
N GLY A 26 -18.08 1.20 3.34
CA GLY A 26 -17.32 1.41 4.58
C GLY A 26 -15.83 1.62 4.29
N GLN A 27 -15.25 2.71 4.78
CA GLN A 27 -13.79 2.83 4.88
C GLN A 27 -13.31 1.89 6.01
N LYS A 28 -12.32 1.03 5.74
CA LYS A 28 -11.67 0.27 6.82
C LYS A 28 -10.89 1.24 7.72
N LYS A 29 -11.35 1.38 8.96
CA LYS A 29 -10.68 2.14 10.03
C LYS A 29 -10.20 1.15 11.08
N SER A 30 -8.95 1.29 11.53
CA SER A 30 -8.50 0.70 12.80
C SER A 30 -8.36 1.84 13.79
N GLY A 31 -9.30 1.95 14.72
CA GLY A 31 -9.37 3.11 15.62
C GLY A 31 -9.63 4.44 14.90
N LYS A 32 -8.76 5.43 15.13
CA LYS A 32 -8.87 6.81 14.56
C LYS A 32 -8.18 6.97 13.21
N THR A 33 -7.37 6.01 12.78
CA THR A 33 -6.50 6.09 11.59
C THR A 33 -7.09 5.28 10.44
N LYS A 34 -6.96 5.81 9.22
CA LYS A 34 -7.41 5.16 7.98
C LYS A 34 -6.37 4.10 7.59
N LEU A 35 -6.81 2.86 7.37
CA LEU A 35 -5.89 1.82 6.86
C LEU A 35 -5.55 2.07 5.38
N GLY A 36 -4.43 1.49 4.94
CA GLY A 36 -3.92 1.55 3.56
C GLY A 36 -4.88 1.09 2.44
N GLY A 37 -6.06 0.55 2.78
CA GLY A 37 -7.08 0.12 1.82
C GLY A 37 -7.44 -1.36 2.00
N ALA A 38 -7.50 -2.09 0.89
CA ALA A 38 -7.74 -3.54 0.90
C ALA A 38 -6.50 -4.30 1.42
N SER A 39 -6.67 -5.52 1.96
CA SER A 39 -5.55 -6.28 2.53
C SER A 39 -4.48 -6.59 1.48
N LEU A 40 -3.20 -6.48 1.86
CA LEU A 40 -2.07 -6.83 1.01
C LEU A 40 -1.95 -8.35 0.76
N THR A 41 -2.55 -9.16 1.62
CA THR A 41 -2.59 -10.63 1.53
C THR A 41 -3.65 -11.17 0.58
N LEU A 42 -4.45 -10.30 -0.05
CA LEU A 42 -5.44 -10.74 -1.02
C LEU A 42 -4.77 -11.48 -2.18
N PRO A 43 -5.36 -12.58 -2.69
CA PRO A 43 -4.84 -13.29 -3.85
C PRO A 43 -4.68 -12.34 -5.04
N LYS A 44 -3.47 -12.28 -5.60
CA LYS A 44 -3.15 -11.45 -6.77
C LYS A 44 -2.64 -12.33 -7.90
N ILE A 45 -3.17 -12.12 -9.10
CA ILE A 45 -2.63 -12.70 -10.32
C ILE A 45 -1.61 -11.72 -10.89
N ARG A 46 -0.34 -12.15 -10.96
CA ARG A 46 0.74 -11.35 -11.54
C ARG A 46 0.69 -11.41 -13.07
N ARG A 47 0.86 -10.27 -13.72
CA ARG A 47 1.11 -10.23 -15.18
C ARG A 47 2.50 -10.74 -15.53
N ASN A 48 3.50 -10.39 -14.72
CA ASN A 48 4.85 -10.94 -14.81
C ASN A 48 5.13 -11.73 -13.53
N PRO A 49 5.39 -13.05 -13.61
CA PRO A 49 5.60 -13.89 -12.44
C PRO A 49 6.80 -13.44 -11.59
N LEU A 50 7.77 -12.73 -12.18
CA LEU A 50 8.98 -12.26 -11.50
C LEU A 50 8.81 -10.92 -10.80
N ILE A 51 7.67 -10.22 -10.97
CA ILE A 51 7.46 -8.86 -10.44
C ILE A 51 6.21 -8.82 -9.54
N GLU A 52 6.39 -8.36 -8.31
CA GLU A 52 5.28 -8.03 -7.39
C GLU A 52 5.16 -6.52 -7.22
N ILE A 53 3.92 -6.00 -7.34
CA ILE A 53 3.61 -4.60 -7.04
C ILE A 53 2.93 -4.52 -5.67
N ILE A 54 3.58 -3.82 -4.73
CA ILE A 54 3.11 -3.64 -3.35
C ILE A 54 2.76 -2.17 -3.15
N ALA A 55 1.47 -1.91 -2.88
CA ALA A 55 1.02 -0.60 -2.46
C ALA A 55 1.36 -0.39 -0.97
N ILE A 56 2.08 0.68 -0.62
CA ILE A 56 2.53 0.92 0.76
C ILE A 56 1.64 1.90 1.51
N SER A 57 0.89 2.74 0.80
CA SER A 57 -0.12 3.63 1.34
C SER A 57 -1.22 3.91 0.32
N THR A 58 -2.31 4.50 0.80
CA THR A 58 -3.36 5.08 -0.05
C THR A 58 -3.66 6.52 0.34
N GLY A 59 -4.00 7.34 -0.65
CA GLY A 59 -4.25 8.76 -0.45
C GLY A 59 -2.96 9.55 -0.28
N CYS A 60 -3.08 10.86 -0.06
CA CYS A 60 -1.94 11.75 -0.07
C CYS A 60 -2.17 12.92 0.89
N LEU A 61 -1.10 13.43 1.51
CA LEU A 61 -1.16 14.64 2.34
C LEU A 61 -1.19 15.92 1.49
N ASN A 62 -0.59 15.88 0.29
CA ASN A 62 -0.45 17.02 -0.60
C ASN A 62 -1.79 17.61 -1.04
N GLN A 63 -1.84 18.93 -1.19
CA GLN A 63 -2.95 19.67 -1.79
C GLN A 63 -2.58 20.22 -3.17
N CYS A 64 -2.02 19.36 -4.02
CA CYS A 64 -1.61 19.75 -5.37
C CYS A 64 -2.81 20.30 -6.15
N THR A 65 -2.70 21.52 -6.65
CA THR A 65 -3.78 22.21 -7.39
C THR A 65 -4.25 21.46 -8.63
N TYR A 66 -3.38 20.64 -9.21
CA TYR A 66 -3.67 19.81 -10.38
C TYR A 66 -4.18 18.40 -10.04
N CYS A 67 -4.11 17.95 -8.79
CA CYS A 67 -4.30 16.54 -8.43
C CYS A 67 -5.67 16.29 -7.79
N LYS A 68 -6.54 15.52 -8.46
CA LYS A 68 -7.83 15.08 -7.89
C LYS A 68 -7.70 13.95 -6.87
N THR A 69 -6.52 13.34 -6.73
CA THR A 69 -6.28 12.15 -5.91
C THR A 69 -6.67 12.35 -4.44
N LYS A 70 -6.40 13.52 -3.85
CA LYS A 70 -6.81 13.81 -2.46
C LYS A 70 -8.33 13.76 -2.28
N PHE A 71 -9.09 14.29 -3.24
CA PHE A 71 -10.55 14.22 -3.20
C PHE A 71 -11.08 12.80 -3.43
N ALA A 72 -10.47 12.05 -4.35
CA ALA A 72 -10.93 10.71 -4.72
C ALA A 72 -10.55 9.64 -3.67
N ARG A 73 -9.33 9.71 -3.12
CA ARG A 73 -8.78 8.70 -2.21
C ARG A 73 -8.70 9.16 -0.76
N GLY A 74 -8.88 10.45 -0.47
CA GLY A 74 -8.82 11.02 0.88
C GLY A 74 -7.40 11.22 1.38
N ASN A 75 -7.30 11.46 2.69
CA ASN A 75 -6.02 11.61 3.39
C ASN A 75 -5.19 10.32 3.35
N LEU A 76 -3.89 10.48 3.60
CA LEU A 76 -2.93 9.39 3.74
C LEU A 76 -3.44 8.36 4.74
N GLY A 77 -3.38 7.10 4.32
CA GLY A 77 -3.46 5.92 5.19
C GLY A 77 -2.33 4.98 4.78
N SER A 78 -1.37 4.76 5.68
CA SER A 78 -0.25 3.87 5.45
C SER A 78 -0.58 2.44 5.89
N TYR A 79 -0.06 1.45 5.17
CA TYR A 79 -0.03 0.08 5.68
C TYR A 79 1.07 -0.03 6.76
N PRO A 80 0.84 -0.80 7.84
CA PRO A 80 1.88 -1.08 8.83
C PRO A 80 3.09 -1.76 8.19
N PRO A 81 4.32 -1.47 8.66
CA PRO A 81 5.53 -2.07 8.08
C PRO A 81 5.53 -3.59 8.12
N GLU A 82 4.93 -4.20 9.16
CA GLU A 82 4.86 -5.65 9.34
C GLU A 82 4.06 -6.30 8.21
N GLU A 83 2.94 -5.69 7.79
CA GLU A 83 2.12 -6.19 6.67
C GLU A 83 2.87 -6.11 5.33
N ILE A 84 3.61 -5.02 5.12
CA ILE A 84 4.40 -4.80 3.90
C ILE A 84 5.54 -5.82 3.80
N VAL A 85 6.27 -6.01 4.91
CA VAL A 85 7.39 -6.96 5.00
C VAL A 85 6.89 -8.40 4.84
N ALA A 86 5.78 -8.77 5.49
CA ALA A 86 5.19 -10.11 5.33
C ALA A 86 4.79 -10.38 3.88
N ARG A 87 4.20 -9.38 3.18
CA ARG A 87 3.87 -9.52 1.76
C ARG A 87 5.12 -9.65 0.89
N ALA A 88 6.17 -8.90 1.19
CA ALA A 88 7.45 -9.00 0.47
C ALA A 88 8.08 -10.39 0.62
N GLN A 89 8.14 -10.93 1.85
CA GLN A 89 8.62 -12.29 2.12
C GLN A 89 7.80 -13.34 1.36
N GLN A 90 6.48 -13.22 1.39
CA GLN A 90 5.60 -14.12 0.64
C GLN A 90 5.88 -14.06 -0.87
N ALA A 91 6.03 -12.86 -1.42
CA ALA A 91 6.33 -12.69 -2.85
C ALA A 91 7.67 -13.36 -3.23
N PHE A 92 8.72 -13.18 -2.42
CA PHE A 92 10.01 -13.86 -2.66
C PHE A 92 9.91 -15.38 -2.55
N ALA A 93 9.14 -15.90 -1.59
CA ALA A 93 8.87 -17.34 -1.48
C ALA A 93 8.13 -17.90 -2.71
N GLU A 94 7.33 -17.07 -3.39
CA GLU A 94 6.63 -17.40 -4.63
C GLU A 94 7.52 -17.27 -5.89
N GLY A 95 8.82 -16.96 -5.74
CA GLY A 95 9.80 -16.90 -6.83
C GLY A 95 9.92 -15.53 -7.52
N VAL A 96 9.35 -14.47 -6.94
CA VAL A 96 9.51 -13.09 -7.42
C VAL A 96 10.97 -12.65 -7.30
N LYS A 97 11.45 -11.89 -8.27
CA LYS A 97 12.82 -11.33 -8.32
C LYS A 97 12.85 -9.81 -8.21
N GLU A 98 11.72 -9.13 -8.42
CA GLU A 98 11.66 -7.67 -8.29
C GLU A 98 10.38 -7.25 -7.56
N ILE A 99 10.53 -6.41 -6.52
CA ILE A 99 9.42 -5.77 -5.83
C ILE A 99 9.33 -4.31 -6.28
N TRP A 100 8.15 -3.90 -6.74
CA TRP A 100 7.83 -2.52 -7.08
C TRP A 100 6.94 -1.92 -5.99
N MET A 101 7.53 -1.03 -5.19
CA MET A 101 6.78 -0.24 -4.22
C MET A 101 6.03 0.89 -4.93
N THR A 102 4.76 1.05 -4.60
CA THR A 102 3.91 2.09 -5.16
C THR A 102 3.08 2.79 -4.09
N SER A 103 2.85 4.08 -4.28
CA SER A 103 1.82 4.86 -3.61
C SER A 103 1.58 6.14 -4.39
N GLU A 104 0.65 6.97 -3.91
CA GLU A 104 0.44 8.32 -4.43
C GLU A 104 1.59 9.28 -4.08
N ASP A 105 2.24 9.06 -2.94
CA ASP A 105 3.47 9.72 -2.51
C ASP A 105 4.24 8.79 -1.55
N THR A 106 5.36 8.23 -2.02
CA THR A 106 6.12 7.24 -1.22
C THR A 106 6.96 7.90 -0.13
N GLY A 107 7.34 9.17 -0.31
CA GLY A 107 8.04 9.94 0.72
C GLY A 107 7.14 10.23 1.93
N ALA A 108 5.83 10.35 1.70
CA ALA A 108 4.87 10.61 2.78
C ALA A 108 4.50 9.37 3.60
N TRP A 109 4.93 8.16 3.22
CA TRP A 109 4.57 6.93 3.93
C TRP A 109 5.04 6.96 5.39
N GLY A 110 4.16 6.50 6.28
CA GLY A 110 4.46 6.36 7.70
C GLY A 110 4.25 7.61 8.54
N ILE A 111 4.08 8.80 7.94
CA ILE A 111 3.85 10.06 8.69
C ILE A 111 2.60 9.94 9.59
N ASP A 112 1.54 9.31 9.10
CA ASP A 112 0.31 9.04 9.85
C ASP A 112 0.46 7.99 10.97
N LEU A 113 1.55 7.21 10.93
CA LEU A 113 1.91 6.20 11.93
C LEU A 113 3.06 6.67 12.86
N GLY A 114 3.59 7.87 12.66
CA GLY A 114 4.80 8.35 13.36
C GLY A 114 6.08 7.64 12.93
N LEU A 115 6.10 7.08 11.72
CA LEU A 115 7.22 6.38 11.10
C LEU A 115 7.73 7.16 9.87
N SER A 116 8.80 6.67 9.26
CA SER A 116 9.38 7.25 8.05
C SER A 116 9.81 6.17 7.05
N ILE A 117 9.84 6.52 5.75
CA ILE A 117 10.20 5.57 4.69
C ILE A 117 11.56 4.89 4.90
N PRO A 118 12.64 5.53 5.43
CA PRO A 118 13.90 4.83 5.68
C PRO A 118 13.79 3.69 6.70
N VAL A 119 12.85 3.77 7.65
CA VAL A 119 12.59 2.68 8.60
C VAL A 119 12.05 1.46 7.86
N LEU A 120 11.06 1.65 6.98
CA LEU A 120 10.52 0.57 6.16
C LEU A 120 11.57 -0.03 5.24
N LEU A 121 12.38 0.81 4.58
CA LEU A 121 13.43 0.33 3.69
C LEU A 121 14.47 -0.52 4.43
N ARG A 122 14.86 -0.14 5.65
CA ARG A 122 15.75 -0.95 6.48
C ARG A 122 15.16 -2.31 6.82
N GLU A 123 13.86 -2.40 7.12
CA GLU A 123 13.21 -3.69 7.37
C GLU A 123 13.08 -4.53 6.10
N LEU A 124 12.79 -3.91 4.95
CA LEU A 124 12.71 -4.61 3.67
C LEU A 124 14.07 -5.17 3.23
N VAL A 125 15.16 -4.43 3.40
CA VAL A 125 16.52 -4.90 3.05
C VAL A 125 16.89 -6.18 3.79
N LYS A 126 16.40 -6.40 5.02
CA LYS A 126 16.66 -7.64 5.78
C LYS A 126 16.01 -8.88 5.17
N VAL A 127 14.97 -8.71 4.36
CA VAL A 127 14.18 -9.83 3.80
C VAL A 127 14.35 -10.01 2.30
N ILE A 128 15.04 -9.07 1.63
CA ILE A 128 15.31 -9.14 0.19
C ILE A 128 16.47 -10.11 -0.08
N PRO A 129 16.27 -11.14 -0.92
CA PRO A 129 17.35 -12.01 -1.38
C PRO A 129 18.43 -11.26 -2.16
N GLU A 130 19.67 -11.74 -2.16
CA GLU A 130 20.79 -11.11 -2.88
C GLU A 130 20.57 -10.98 -4.39
N ASP A 131 19.77 -11.89 -4.97
CA ASP A 131 19.45 -11.91 -6.40
C ASP A 131 18.12 -11.22 -6.76
N ALA A 132 17.60 -10.42 -5.82
CA ALA A 132 16.35 -9.69 -5.97
C ALA A 132 16.55 -8.17 -5.89
N MET A 133 15.62 -7.44 -6.52
CA MET A 133 15.66 -6.00 -6.65
C MET A 133 14.46 -5.35 -5.97
N LEU A 134 14.69 -4.20 -5.32
CA LEU A 134 13.63 -3.33 -4.81
C LEU A 134 13.60 -2.03 -5.62
N ARG A 135 12.44 -1.71 -6.19
CA ARG A 135 12.19 -0.47 -6.91
C ARG A 135 11.26 0.42 -6.11
N ILE A 136 11.70 1.66 -5.87
CA ILE A 136 10.90 2.71 -5.25
C ILE A 136 10.47 3.68 -6.36
N GLY A 137 9.16 3.91 -6.49
CA GLY A 137 8.61 4.90 -7.41
C GLY A 137 7.86 6.02 -6.68
N MET A 138 7.39 7.02 -7.42
CA MET A 138 6.40 8.01 -6.96
C MET A 138 6.81 8.82 -5.70
N THR A 139 8.11 9.11 -5.54
CA THR A 139 8.62 10.01 -4.49
C THR A 139 8.43 11.47 -4.89
N ASN A 140 7.78 12.27 -4.05
CA ASN A 140 7.66 13.72 -4.25
C ASN A 140 8.84 14.45 -3.58
N PRO A 141 9.51 15.44 -4.24
CA PRO A 141 10.67 16.13 -3.69
C PRO A 141 10.54 16.65 -2.24
N PRO A 142 9.43 17.27 -1.81
CA PRO A 142 9.33 17.83 -0.46
C PRO A 142 9.56 16.82 0.65
N TYR A 143 9.01 15.61 0.52
CA TYR A 143 9.10 14.59 1.58
C TYR A 143 10.36 13.73 1.49
N ILE A 144 10.92 13.53 0.29
CA ILE A 144 12.17 12.75 0.16
C ILE A 144 13.39 13.56 0.63
N LEU A 145 13.37 14.89 0.47
CA LEU A 145 14.46 15.77 0.92
C LEU A 145 14.70 15.64 2.43
N GLU A 146 13.63 15.50 3.23
CA GLU A 146 13.72 15.29 4.68
C GLU A 146 14.45 13.99 5.09
N HIS A 147 14.64 13.07 4.14
CA HIS A 147 15.26 11.77 4.38
C HIS A 147 16.67 11.64 3.80
N LEU A 148 17.12 12.60 2.98
CA LEU A 148 18.44 12.54 2.34
C LEU A 148 19.58 12.89 3.31
N ASP A 149 19.35 13.79 4.25
CA ASP A 149 20.36 14.20 5.24
C ASP A 149 20.64 13.11 6.30
N VAL A 150 19.79 12.09 6.38
CA VAL A 150 19.89 10.98 7.35
C VAL A 150 20.87 9.89 6.89
N CYS A 151 21.35 9.97 5.65
CA CYS A 151 22.22 8.95 5.03
C CYS A 151 23.73 9.28 5.10
N HIS A 152 24.14 10.26 5.92
CA HIS A 152 25.55 10.58 6.18
C HIS A 152 26.18 9.74 7.29
#